data_AF-A0A7H8R1X3-F1
#
_entry.id   AF-A0A7H8R1X3-F1
#
_cell.length_a   1.000
_cell.length_b   1.000
_cell.length_c   1.000
_cell.angle_alpha   90.00
_cell.angle_beta   90.00
_cell.angle_gamma   90.00
#
_symmetry.space_group_name_H-M   'P 1'
#
loop_
_entity.id
_entity.type
_entity.pdbx_description
1 polymer ?
#
loop_
_entity_poly.entity_id
_entity_poly.type
_entity_poly.pdbx_seq_one_letter_code
_entity_poly.pdbx_strand_id
1 'polypeptide(L)'
;MADPNSSMNPSPTPPPGWSMDPKDLDYEDDWVAEDGCGTMLAAKYKLERCTPIMIRLDPHNDVVLFESGGKFYLYSQMTGAFSQIIVPDTLDEIIAVMKGERRRKNLVQKAIT
;
A
#
# COMPACT_ATOMS: atom_id res chain seq x y z
N MET A 1 26.93 -17.86 21.11
CA MET A 1 27.50 -17.26 19.88
C MET A 1 26.33 -16.74 19.08
N ALA A 2 26.26 -15.43 18.85
CA ALA A 2 25.24 -14.80 18.00
C ALA A 2 25.97 -14.17 16.81
N ASP A 3 25.41 -14.33 15.61
CA ASP A 3 26.02 -13.93 14.35
C ASP A 3 26.21 -12.40 14.27
N PRO A 4 27.42 -11.89 13.94
CA PRO A 4 27.72 -10.46 13.95
C PRO A 4 27.26 -9.71 12.68
N ASN A 5 26.40 -10.28 11.85
CA ASN A 5 26.09 -9.71 10.53
C ASN A 5 24.64 -9.91 10.05
N SER A 6 23.66 -9.88 10.96
CA SER A 6 22.28 -9.56 10.57
C SER A 6 22.24 -8.08 10.17
N SER A 7 22.51 -7.83 8.89
CA SER A 7 22.26 -6.55 8.22
C SER A 7 20.80 -6.18 8.46
N MET A 8 20.54 -5.38 9.49
CA MET A 8 19.28 -4.67 9.70
C MET A 8 19.12 -3.71 8.52
N ASN A 9 18.55 -4.17 7.42
CA ASN A 9 17.89 -3.26 6.52
C ASN A 9 16.75 -2.64 7.33
N PRO A 10 16.76 -1.32 7.58
CA PRO A 10 15.67 -0.70 8.31
C PRO A 10 14.39 -0.94 7.52
N SER A 11 13.35 -1.44 8.18
CA SER A 11 12.02 -1.52 7.58
C SER A 11 11.65 -0.15 7.01
N PRO A 12 11.08 -0.10 5.80
CA PRO A 12 10.71 1.17 5.19
C PRO A 12 9.78 1.95 6.13
N THR A 13 10.08 3.23 6.35
CA THR A 13 9.23 4.12 7.16
C THR A 13 8.16 4.77 6.28
N PRO A 14 6.93 4.96 6.78
CA PRO A 14 5.86 5.55 5.99
C PRO A 14 6.17 7.00 5.59
N PRO A 15 5.63 7.48 4.45
CA PRO A 15 5.66 8.90 4.11
C PRO A 15 4.90 9.77 5.14
N PRO A 16 5.17 11.09 5.21
CA PRO A 16 4.41 12.00 6.06
C PRO A 16 2.89 11.90 5.80
N GLY A 17 2.11 11.74 6.86
CA GLY A 17 0.65 11.58 6.79
C GLY A 17 0.18 10.17 6.39
N TRP A 18 1.07 9.18 6.38
CA TRP A 18 0.75 7.76 6.19
C TRP A 18 1.13 6.95 7.42
N SER A 19 0.44 5.83 7.62
CA SER A 19 0.71 4.86 8.69
C SER A 19 0.85 3.45 8.12
N MET A 20 1.71 2.66 8.75
CA MET A 20 1.84 1.21 8.56
C MET A 20 1.38 0.44 9.81
N ASP A 21 0.79 1.13 10.81
CA ASP A 21 0.25 0.47 12.00
C ASP A 21 -0.94 -0.41 11.57
N PRO A 22 -0.93 -1.72 11.89
CA PRO A 22 -2.05 -2.61 11.60
C PRO A 22 -3.40 -2.12 12.13
N LYS A 23 -3.40 -1.33 13.22
CA LYS A 23 -4.64 -0.75 13.79
C LYS A 23 -5.22 0.35 12.91
N ASP A 24 -4.37 1.16 12.27
CA ASP A 24 -4.84 2.21 11.37
C ASP A 24 -5.34 1.61 10.05
N LEU A 25 -4.80 0.44 9.66
CA LEU A 25 -5.20 -0.31 8.46
C LEU A 25 -6.50 -1.10 8.62
N ASP A 26 -7.01 -1.20 9.84
CA ASP A 26 -8.11 -2.10 10.21
C ASP A 26 -7.92 -3.52 9.66
N TYR A 27 -6.71 -4.06 9.84
CA TYR A 27 -6.23 -5.24 9.10
C TYR A 27 -7.14 -6.46 9.22
N GLU A 28 -7.65 -6.73 10.42
CA GLU A 28 -8.44 -7.93 10.70
C GLU A 28 -9.83 -7.84 10.04
N ASP A 29 -10.49 -6.68 10.15
CA ASP A 29 -11.87 -6.50 9.70
C ASP A 29 -11.94 -6.13 8.20
N ASP A 30 -11.07 -5.24 7.71
CA ASP A 30 -11.17 -4.74 6.32
C ASP A 30 -10.38 -5.58 5.30
N TRP A 31 -9.32 -6.28 5.70
CA TRP A 31 -8.39 -6.89 4.74
C TRP A 31 -8.25 -8.41 4.84
N VAL A 32 -8.55 -9.00 5.99
CA VAL A 32 -8.50 -10.45 6.21
C VAL A 32 -9.88 -11.09 6.23
N ALA A 33 -10.91 -10.39 6.71
CA ALA A 33 -12.26 -10.92 6.76
C ALA A 33 -12.77 -11.38 5.38
N GLU A 34 -13.60 -12.42 5.37
CA GLU A 34 -14.15 -13.01 4.13
C GLU A 34 -15.06 -12.03 3.38
N ASP A 35 -15.72 -11.12 4.10
CA ASP A 35 -16.52 -10.01 3.58
C ASP A 35 -15.80 -8.66 3.61
N GLY A 36 -14.53 -8.64 4.01
CA GLY A 36 -13.70 -7.44 4.07
C GLY A 36 -13.39 -6.87 2.68
N CYS A 37 -13.07 -5.57 2.66
CA CYS A 37 -12.67 -4.83 1.48
C CYS A 37 -11.60 -5.54 0.63
N GLY A 38 -10.55 -6.09 1.27
CA GLY A 38 -9.47 -6.81 0.59
C GLY A 38 -9.97 -8.01 -0.22
N THR A 39 -10.86 -8.81 0.36
CA THR A 39 -11.47 -9.98 -0.29
C THR A 39 -12.41 -9.56 -1.41
N MET A 40 -13.23 -8.53 -1.19
CA MET A 40 -14.12 -7.97 -2.22
C MET A 40 -13.34 -7.43 -3.44
N LEU A 41 -12.25 -6.70 -3.21
CA LEU A 41 -11.39 -6.18 -4.27
C LEU A 41 -10.75 -7.31 -5.07
N ALA A 42 -10.23 -8.33 -4.39
CA ALA A 42 -9.64 -9.49 -5.03
C ALA A 42 -10.62 -10.20 -5.96
N ALA A 43 -11.85 -10.46 -5.48
CA ALA A 43 -12.89 -11.07 -6.27
C ALA A 43 -13.34 -10.19 -7.45
N LYS A 44 -13.62 -8.90 -7.20
CA LYS A 44 -14.14 -7.96 -8.20
C LYS A 44 -13.17 -7.73 -9.36
N TYR A 45 -11.88 -7.54 -9.03
CA TYR A 45 -10.85 -7.18 -10.01
C TYR A 45 -9.95 -8.36 -10.41
N LYS A 46 -10.30 -9.59 -10.00
CA LYS A 46 -9.56 -10.82 -10.27
C LYS A 46 -8.10 -10.71 -9.85
N LEU A 47 -7.87 -10.13 -8.69
CA LEU A 47 -6.54 -10.02 -8.10
C LEU A 47 -6.23 -11.28 -7.27
N GLU A 48 -4.96 -11.42 -6.89
CA GLU A 48 -4.58 -12.36 -5.85
C GLU A 48 -4.95 -11.79 -4.47
N ARG A 49 -4.44 -12.39 -3.40
CA ARG A 49 -4.66 -11.88 -2.04
C ARG A 49 -4.15 -10.45 -1.93
N CYS A 50 -5.07 -9.53 -1.61
CA CYS A 50 -4.75 -8.15 -1.31
C CYS A 50 -4.13 -8.05 0.10
N THR A 51 -2.93 -7.51 0.21
CA THR A 51 -2.22 -7.31 1.47
C THR A 51 -2.00 -5.81 1.68
N PRO A 52 -2.68 -5.17 2.64
CA PRO A 52 -2.48 -3.74 2.92
C PRO A 52 -1.06 -3.49 3.41
N ILE A 53 -0.48 -2.37 2.99
CA ILE A 53 0.86 -1.97 3.38
C ILE A 53 0.79 -0.71 4.24
N MET A 54 0.07 0.31 3.78
CA MET A 54 -0.04 1.57 4.49
C MET A 54 -1.31 2.33 4.09
N ILE A 55 -1.79 3.17 5.01
CA ILE A 55 -2.99 4.00 4.84
C ILE A 55 -2.64 5.46 5.06
N ARG A 56 -3.29 6.35 4.30
CA ARG A 56 -3.21 7.78 4.52
C ARG A 56 -4.09 8.17 5.71
N LEU A 57 -3.51 8.83 6.71
CA LEU A 57 -4.19 9.32 7.92
C LEU A 57 -4.96 10.63 7.67
N ASP A 58 -5.66 10.74 6.54
CA ASP A 58 -6.44 11.92 6.18
C ASP A 58 -7.93 11.60 6.35
N PRO A 59 -8.63 12.19 7.35
CA PRO A 59 -10.02 11.84 7.66
C PRO A 59 -11.02 12.17 6.53
N HIS A 60 -10.56 12.83 5.47
CA HIS A 60 -11.35 13.14 4.29
C HIS A 60 -10.86 12.42 3.03
N ASN A 61 -9.86 11.55 3.13
CA ASN A 61 -9.31 10.85 1.97
C ASN A 61 -8.48 9.62 2.38
N ASP A 62 -9.16 8.61 2.94
CA ASP A 62 -8.55 7.32 3.26
C ASP A 62 -8.17 6.60 1.96
N VAL A 63 -6.87 6.64 1.67
CA VAL A 63 -6.25 5.93 0.56
C VAL A 63 -5.35 4.86 1.14
N VAL A 64 -5.54 3.62 0.72
CA VAL A 64 -4.71 2.48 1.11
C VAL A 64 -3.81 2.08 -0.05
N LEU A 65 -2.52 1.94 0.25
CA LEU A 65 -1.55 1.25 -0.59
C LEU A 65 -1.54 -0.22 -0.19
N PHE A 66 -1.73 -1.12 -1.14
CA PHE A 66 -1.67 -2.56 -0.90
C PHE A 66 -0.94 -3.29 -2.03
N GLU A 67 -0.46 -4.49 -1.72
CA GLU A 67 0.13 -5.42 -2.69
C GLU A 67 -0.86 -6.52 -3.06
N SER A 68 -0.85 -6.91 -4.33
CA SER A 68 -1.42 -8.19 -4.77
C SER A 68 -0.61 -8.74 -5.94
N GLY A 69 -0.19 -10.01 -5.85
CA GLY A 69 0.51 -10.70 -6.94
C GLY A 69 1.78 -9.99 -7.42
N GLY A 70 2.56 -9.42 -6.49
CA GLY A 70 3.79 -8.69 -6.79
C GLY A 70 3.59 -7.30 -7.42
N LYS A 71 2.37 -6.75 -7.37
CA LYS A 71 2.04 -5.41 -7.89
C LYS A 71 1.45 -4.54 -6.79
N PHE A 72 1.67 -3.23 -6.91
CA PHE A 72 1.20 -2.24 -5.96
C PHE A 72 0.00 -1.46 -6.48
N TYR A 73 -0.94 -1.18 -5.59
CA TYR A 73 -2.20 -0.53 -5.91
C TYR A 73 -2.57 0.51 -4.89
N LEU A 74 -3.28 1.55 -5.33
CA LEU A 74 -3.94 2.52 -4.47
C LEU A 74 -5.44 2.36 -4.58
N TYR A 75 -6.10 2.28 -3.43
CA TYR A 75 -7.55 2.26 -3.33
C TYR A 75 -8.03 3.35 -2.38
N SER A 76 -8.90 4.22 -2.87
CA SER A 76 -9.62 5.19 -2.06
C SER A 76 -10.95 4.57 -1.65
N GLN A 77 -11.11 4.24 -0.38
CA GLN A 77 -12.35 3.65 0.14
C GLN A 77 -13.53 4.62 -0.03
N MET A 78 -13.27 5.91 0.18
CA MET A 78 -14.30 6.96 0.11
C MET A 78 -14.81 7.21 -1.31
N THR A 79 -13.92 7.22 -2.31
CA THR A 79 -14.31 7.55 -3.70
C THR A 79 -14.51 6.32 -4.58
N GLY A 80 -14.09 5.15 -4.11
CA GLY A 80 -13.99 3.93 -4.91
C GLY A 80 -12.90 3.99 -5.99
N ALA A 81 -12.09 5.06 -6.03
CA ALA A 81 -11.02 5.20 -7.01
C ALA A 81 -9.98 4.11 -6.79
N PHE A 82 -9.71 3.35 -7.84
CA PHE A 82 -8.80 2.22 -7.83
C PHE A 82 -7.76 2.36 -8.94
N SER A 83 -6.48 2.30 -8.59
CA SER A 83 -5.39 2.41 -9.56
C SER A 83 -4.23 1.46 -9.25
N GLN A 84 -3.59 0.95 -10.29
CA GLN A 84 -2.33 0.23 -10.18
C GLN A 84 -1.17 1.22 -10.32
N ILE A 85 -0.15 1.09 -9.48
CA ILE A 85 1.13 1.76 -9.68
C ILE A 85 1.94 0.97 -10.71
N ILE A 86 2.29 1.62 -11.82
CA ILE A 86 3.07 1.05 -12.92
C ILE A 86 4.56 1.34 -12.71
N VAL A 87 4.89 2.54 -12.23
CA VAL A 87 6.27 2.95 -11.92
C VAL A 87 6.23 3.89 -10.70
N PRO A 88 7.12 3.70 -9.70
CA PRO A 88 8.04 2.57 -9.53
C PRO A 88 7.34 1.24 -9.22
N ASP A 89 8.06 0.12 -9.36
CA ASP A 89 7.56 -1.26 -9.17
C ASP A 89 8.11 -1.93 -7.90
N THR A 90 8.78 -1.17 -7.03
CA THR A 90 9.25 -1.62 -5.71
C THR A 90 8.73 -0.71 -4.62
N LEU A 91 8.44 -1.28 -3.44
CA LEU A 91 7.89 -0.53 -2.31
C LEU A 91 8.80 0.62 -1.86
N ASP A 92 10.11 0.38 -1.77
CA ASP A 92 11.07 1.40 -1.35
C ASP A 92 11.12 2.60 -2.31
N GLU A 93 11.08 2.34 -3.62
CA GLU A 93 11.04 3.43 -4.60
C GLU A 93 9.70 4.18 -4.57
N ILE A 94 8.58 3.47 -4.38
CA ILE A 94 7.26 4.08 -4.21
C ILE A 94 7.27 5.01 -3.00
N ILE A 95 7.77 4.54 -1.85
CA ILE A 95 7.87 5.33 -0.62
C ILE A 95 8.77 6.55 -0.81
N ALA A 96 9.94 6.38 -1.43
CA ALA A 96 10.86 7.49 -1.70
C ALA A 96 10.21 8.56 -2.60
N VAL A 97 9.40 8.16 -3.58
CA VAL A 97 8.62 9.09 -4.41
C VAL A 97 7.56 9.80 -3.57
N MET A 98 6.81 9.07 -2.75
CA MET A 98 5.76 9.64 -1.88
C MET A 98 6.31 10.61 -0.83
N LYS A 99 7.54 10.39 -0.34
CA LYS A 99 8.26 11.31 0.56
C LYS A 99 8.81 12.57 -0.14
N GLY A 100 8.76 12.63 -1.47
CA GLY A 100 9.35 13.71 -2.25
C GLY A 100 10.88 13.67 -2.33
N GLU A 101 11.51 12.55 -1.94
CA GLU A 101 12.98 12.38 -1.96
C GLU A 101 13.53 12.32 -3.39
N ARG A 102 12.66 12.04 -4.37
CA ARG A 102 13.02 12.00 -5.79
C ARG A 102 12.41 13.17 -6.55
N ARG A 103 13.14 14.30 -6.57
CA ARG A 103 12.77 15.60 -7.18
C ARG A 103 12.29 15.60 -8.64
N ARG A 104 12.25 14.46 -9.35
CA ARG A 104 11.78 14.30 -10.74
C ARG A 104 11.04 12.98 -11.03
N LYS A 105 10.66 12.21 -10.01
CA LYS A 105 9.88 10.99 -10.18
C LYS A 105 8.48 11.22 -9.61
N ASN A 106 7.46 10.78 -10.35
CA ASN A 106 6.08 10.74 -9.91
C ASN A 106 5.61 9.27 -9.96
N LEU A 107 4.57 8.94 -9.19
CA LEU A 107 3.89 7.68 -9.37
C LEU A 107 3.18 7.70 -10.72
N VAL A 108 3.56 6.80 -11.62
CA VAL A 108 2.80 6.52 -12.84
C VAL A 108 1.74 5.52 -12.46
N GLN A 109 0.47 5.92 -12.56
CA GLN A 109 -0.66 5.11 -12.16
C GLN A 109 -1.58 4.84 -13.35
N LYS A 110 -2.21 3.67 -13.37
CA LYS A 110 -3.26 3.32 -14.31
C LYS A 110 -4.55 3.06 -13.54
N ALA A 111 -5.59 3.82 -13.84
CA ALA A 111 -6.92 3.59 -13.28
C ALA A 111 -7.45 2.22 -13.71
N ILE A 112 -8.11 1.53 -12.79
CA ILE A 112 -8.80 0.26 -13.02
C ILE A 112 -10.29 0.53 -12.91
N THR A 113 -10.99 0.31 -14.03
CA THR A 113 -12.44 0.50 -14.18
C THR A 113 -13.14 -0.84 -14.32
#